data_AF-A0A443RTL6-F1
#
_entry.id   AF-A0A443RTL6-F1
#
_cell.length_a   1.000
_cell.length_b   1.000
_cell.length_c   1.000
_cell.angle_alpha   90.00
_cell.angle_beta   90.00
_cell.angle_gamma   90.00
#
_symmetry.space_group_name_H-M   'P 1'
#
loop_
_entity.id
_entity.type
_entity.pdbx_description
1 polymer ?
#
loop_
_entity_poly.entity_id
_entity_poly.type
_entity_poly.pdbx_seq_one_letter_code
_entity_poly.pdbx_strand_id
1 'polypeptide(L)'
;YNHKCDIFSFGVICCELNWKIPADPDYLPRDNNFLILYDKLPICLSTTILAKIAQLATNENCSLRPEFSDIISIFKNSDDFMHLSDTQKVQTNININTSSSSSELDGGGDVFDQHLIRRRNSVFNNESRHDS
;
A
#
# COMPACT_ATOMS: atom_id res chain seq x y z
N TYR A 1 15.82 -12.46 -12.85
CA TYR A 1 14.94 -11.97 -11.77
C TYR A 1 15.72 -12.05 -10.46
N ASN A 2 15.76 -10.97 -9.68
CA ASN A 2 16.52 -10.85 -8.43
C ASN A 2 15.60 -10.20 -7.37
N HIS A 3 15.86 -10.34 -6.07
CA HIS A 3 15.04 -9.70 -5.01
C HIS A 3 14.99 -8.17 -5.14
N LYS A 4 15.94 -7.59 -5.87
CA LYS A 4 15.93 -6.18 -6.31
C LYS A 4 14.74 -5.79 -7.19
N CYS A 5 14.01 -6.75 -7.77
CA CYS A 5 12.75 -6.51 -8.45
C CYS A 5 11.65 -6.14 -7.45
N ASP A 6 11.59 -6.80 -6.29
CA ASP A 6 10.61 -6.49 -5.24
C ASP A 6 10.85 -5.11 -4.64
N ILE A 7 12.11 -4.71 -4.50
CA ILE A 7 12.49 -3.35 -4.07
C ILE A 7 12.04 -2.31 -5.10
N PHE A 8 12.18 -2.58 -6.40
CA PHE A 8 11.68 -1.68 -7.43
C PHE A 8 10.15 -1.54 -7.37
N SER A 9 9.43 -2.66 -7.25
CA SER A 9 7.97 -2.67 -7.09
C SER A 9 7.53 -1.89 -5.85
N PHE A 10 8.25 -2.03 -4.73
CA PHE A 10 8.02 -1.23 -3.53
C PHE A 10 8.24 0.27 -3.79
N GLY A 11 9.29 0.65 -4.52
CA GLY A 11 9.51 2.04 -4.93
C GLY A 11 8.36 2.62 -5.75
N VAL A 12 7.74 1.82 -6.63
CA VAL A 12 6.54 2.22 -7.39
C VAL A 12 5.35 2.45 -6.45
N ILE A 13 5.15 1.58 -5.46
CA ILE A 13 4.11 1.78 -4.42
C ILE A 13 4.37 3.08 -3.64
N CYS A 14 5.63 3.36 -3.28
CA CYS A 14 5.99 4.62 -2.63
C CYS A 14 5.64 5.85 -3.49
N CYS A 15 5.81 5.76 -4.82
CA CYS A 15 5.38 6.83 -5.73
C CYS A 15 3.87 7.06 -5.66
N GLU A 16 3.06 6.01 -5.71
CA GLU A 16 1.60 6.10 -5.62
C GLU A 16 1.17 6.71 -4.28
N LEU A 17 1.80 6.30 -3.17
CA LEU A 17 1.50 6.84 -1.84
C LEU A 17 1.88 8.31 -1.68
N ASN A 18 3.02 8.73 -2.23
CA ASN A 18 3.55 10.08 -2.07
C ASN A 18 2.82 11.08 -2.98
N TRP A 19 2.72 10.80 -4.28
CA TRP A 19 2.17 11.73 -5.27
C TRP A 19 0.68 11.52 -5.56
N LYS A 20 0.05 10.46 -5.03
CA LYS A 20 -1.37 10.12 -5.27
C LYS A 20 -1.69 9.93 -6.77
N ILE A 21 -0.72 9.41 -7.51
CA ILE A 21 -0.83 9.09 -8.93
C ILE A 21 -0.87 7.56 -9.07
N PRO A 22 -1.85 6.98 -9.78
CA PRO A 22 -1.89 5.53 -10.03
C PRO A 22 -0.58 5.02 -10.62
N ALA A 23 -0.08 3.88 -10.17
CA ALA A 23 1.17 3.28 -10.65
C ALA A 23 1.18 2.86 -12.14
N ASP A 24 0.01 2.86 -12.77
CA ASP A 24 -0.20 2.57 -14.18
C ASP A 24 0.65 3.51 -15.07
N PRO A 25 1.34 2.97 -16.10
CA PRO A 25 2.19 3.75 -17.00
C PRO A 25 1.48 4.90 -17.72
N ASP A 26 0.14 4.87 -17.85
CA ASP A 26 -0.64 5.95 -18.45
C ASP A 26 -0.71 7.20 -17.55
N TYR A 27 -0.46 7.05 -16.25
CA TYR A 27 -0.57 8.13 -15.26
C TYR A 27 0.76 8.46 -14.60
N LEU A 28 1.51 7.44 -14.16
CA LEU A 28 2.81 7.63 -13.54
C LEU A 28 3.87 7.82 -14.63
N PRO A 29 4.54 8.99 -14.73
CA PRO A 29 5.47 9.27 -15.82
C PRO A 29 6.63 8.27 -15.87
N ARG A 30 6.73 7.52 -16.98
CA ARG A 30 7.82 6.59 -17.25
C ARG A 30 8.65 7.03 -18.46
N ASP A 31 9.90 6.58 -18.53
CA ASP A 31 10.70 6.61 -19.76
C ASP A 31 10.52 5.33 -20.60
N ASN A 32 11.22 5.24 -21.72
CA ASN A 32 11.17 4.07 -22.61
C ASN A 32 11.72 2.78 -21.96
N ASN A 33 12.46 2.91 -20.86
CA ASN A 33 13.01 1.81 -20.08
C ASN A 33 12.14 1.49 -18.84
N PHE A 34 10.93 2.05 -18.76
CA PHE A 34 9.99 1.90 -17.64
C PHE A 34 10.52 2.45 -16.29
N LEU A 35 11.55 3.30 -16.33
CA LEU A 35 12.03 4.05 -15.16
C LEU A 35 11.12 5.25 -14.89
N ILE A 36 11.08 5.71 -13.65
CA ILE A 36 10.23 6.83 -13.24
C ILE A 36 10.89 8.17 -13.61
N LEU A 37 10.16 9.02 -14.30
CA LEU A 37 10.59 10.37 -14.66
C LEU A 37 10.24 11.37 -13.56
N TYR A 38 11.10 11.45 -12.53
CA TYR A 38 10.88 12.32 -11.35
C TYR A 38 10.73 13.81 -11.69
N ASP A 39 11.38 14.30 -12.76
CA ASP A 39 11.26 15.70 -13.21
C ASP A 39 9.84 16.07 -13.69
N LYS A 40 9.01 15.07 -13.99
CA LYS A 40 7.60 15.26 -14.39
C LYS A 40 6.64 15.18 -13.20
N LEU A 41 7.13 14.95 -11.98
CA LEU A 41 6.32 14.87 -10.77
C LEU A 41 6.27 16.21 -10.03
N PRO A 42 5.21 16.49 -9.24
CA PRO A 42 5.12 17.68 -8.41
C PRO A 42 6.32 17.84 -7.46
N ILE A 43 7.01 18.98 -7.56
CA ILE A 43 8.26 19.24 -6.82
C ILE A 43 8.04 19.39 -5.30
N CYS A 44 6.86 19.85 -4.88
CA CYS A 44 6.51 20.06 -3.47
C CYS A 44 6.58 18.80 -2.60
N LEU A 45 6.52 17.62 -3.23
CA LEU A 45 6.56 16.32 -2.55
C LEU A 45 7.90 15.60 -2.73
N SER A 46 8.91 16.25 -3.33
CA SER A 46 10.19 15.63 -3.67
C SER A 46 11.12 15.45 -2.46
N THR A 47 10.88 16.16 -1.36
CA THR A 47 11.69 16.11 -0.14
C THR A 47 11.15 15.16 0.92
N THR A 48 9.99 14.53 0.68
CA THR A 48 9.39 13.61 1.64
C THR A 48 10.23 12.34 1.79
N ILE A 49 10.09 11.66 2.93
CA ILE A 49 10.76 10.38 3.18
C ILE A 49 10.38 9.34 2.11
N LEU A 50 9.11 9.33 1.69
CA LEU A 50 8.62 8.43 0.65
C LEU A 50 9.21 8.74 -0.72
N ALA A 51 9.37 10.02 -1.08
CA ALA A 51 10.04 10.40 -2.32
C ALA A 51 11.49 9.95 -2.35
N LYS A 52 12.22 10.15 -1.23
CA LYS A 52 13.61 9.69 -1.10
C LYS A 52 13.71 8.17 -1.25
N ILE A 53 12.85 7.42 -0.57
CA ILE A 53 12.82 5.95 -0.68
C ILE A 53 12.46 5.52 -2.10
N ALA A 54 11.47 6.14 -2.73
CA ALA A 54 11.07 5.83 -4.10
C ALA A 54 12.25 5.99 -5.07
N GLN A 55 12.95 7.13 -5.03
CA GLN A 55 14.09 7.42 -5.91
C GLN A 55 15.24 6.40 -5.74
N LEU A 56 15.54 6.01 -4.49
CA LEU A 56 16.56 5.00 -4.21
C LEU A 56 16.13 3.61 -4.68
N ALA A 57 14.88 3.24 -4.43
CA ALA A 57 14.34 1.92 -4.72
C ALA A 57 14.11 1.67 -6.21
N THR A 58 13.77 2.71 -6.99
CA THR A 58 13.58 2.62 -8.45
C THR A 58 14.82 3.05 -9.24
N ASN A 59 16.01 2.98 -8.64
CA ASN A 59 17.26 3.27 -9.35
C ASN A 59 17.40 2.35 -10.57
N GLU A 60 17.89 2.91 -11.68
CA GLU A 60 18.18 2.17 -12.91
C GLU A 60 19.13 0.99 -12.61
N ASN A 61 20.18 1.25 -11.84
CA ASN A 61 21.14 0.25 -11.42
C ASN A 61 20.59 -0.54 -10.23
N CYS A 62 20.28 -1.82 -10.46
CA CYS A 62 19.71 -2.70 -9.42
C CYS A 62 20.62 -2.89 -8.19
N SER A 63 21.93 -2.78 -8.37
CA SER A 63 22.93 -2.88 -7.28
C SER A 63 22.94 -1.66 -6.36
N LEU A 64 22.45 -0.51 -6.83
CA LEU A 64 22.37 0.73 -6.04
C LEU A 64 21.07 0.82 -5.23
N ARG A 65 20.10 -0.05 -5.54
CA ARG A 65 18.85 -0.11 -4.78
C ARG A 65 19.16 -0.60 -3.36
N PRO A 66 18.63 0.03 -2.31
CA PRO A 66 18.85 -0.39 -0.93
C PRO A 66 18.24 -1.78 -0.66
N GLU A 67 18.69 -2.46 0.39
CA GLU A 67 17.96 -3.61 0.94
C GLU A 67 16.76 -3.13 1.76
N PHE A 68 15.77 -4.01 1.98
CA PHE A 68 14.63 -3.66 2.83
C PHE A 68 15.05 -3.29 4.27
N SER A 69 16.13 -3.88 4.79
CA SER A 69 16.72 -3.49 6.08
C SER A 69 17.15 -2.01 6.12
N ASP A 70 17.70 -1.51 5.02
CA ASP A 70 18.14 -0.12 4.91
C ASP A 70 16.93 0.81 4.78
N ILE A 71 15.92 0.41 4.00
CA ILE A 71 14.65 1.14 3.87
C ILE A 71 13.97 1.30 5.24
N ILE A 72 13.90 0.22 6.04
CA ILE A 72 13.35 0.26 7.40
C ILE A 72 14.14 1.23 8.28
N SER A 73 15.46 1.27 8.13
CA SER A 73 16.33 2.19 8.87
C SER A 73 16.08 3.65 8.48
N ILE A 74 15.86 3.92 7.18
CA ILE A 74 15.48 5.25 6.68
C ILE A 74 14.15 5.70 7.30
N PHE A 75 13.15 4.81 7.38
CA PHE A 75 11.88 5.13 8.05
C PHE A 75 12.06 5.44 9.54
N LYS A 76 12.82 4.62 10.27
CA LYS A 76 13.02 4.79 11.73
C LYS A 76 13.79 6.07 12.07
N ASN A 77 14.71 6.47 11.21
CA ASN A 77 15.53 7.66 11.38
C ASN A 77 14.83 8.94 10.91
N SER A 78 13.60 8.84 10.37
CA SER A 78 12.81 10.01 10.01
C SER A 78 12.03 10.51 11.23
N ASP A 79 12.07 11.83 11.46
CA ASP A 79 11.45 12.49 12.61
C ASP A 79 9.93 12.23 12.71
N ASP A 80 9.28 11.86 11.60
CA ASP A 80 7.85 11.56 11.51
C ASP A 80 7.42 10.30 12.28
N PHE A 81 8.34 9.36 12.55
CA PHE A 81 7.99 8.11 13.25
C PHE A 81 7.70 8.32 14.75
N MET A 82 8.19 9.43 15.34
CA MET A 82 7.97 9.74 16.75
C MET A 82 6.51 10.14 17.07
N HIS A 83 5.76 10.66 16.10
CA HIS A 83 4.41 11.17 16.37
C HIS A 83 3.29 10.12 16.20
N LEU A 84 3.60 8.97 15.58
CA LEU A 84 2.64 7.88 15.37
C LEU A 84 2.59 6.90 16.55
N SER A 85 3.68 6.77 17.31
CA SER A 85 3.74 5.98 18.55
C SER A 85 2.77 6.48 19.63
N ASP A 86 2.41 7.76 19.60
CA ASP A 86 1.43 8.33 20.53
C ASP A 86 -0.02 7.92 20.20
N THR A 87 -0.27 7.42 18.98
CA THR A 87 -1.63 7.07 18.50
C THR A 87 -1.93 5.56 18.57
N GLN A 88 -0.96 4.70 18.92
CA GLN A 88 -1.10 3.23 18.94
C GLN A 88 -1.52 2.67 20.32
N LYS A 89 -2.51 3.29 20.99
CA LYS A 89 -3.33 2.65 22.05
C LYS A 89 -4.68 2.12 21.52
N VAL A 90 -4.77 1.81 20.24
CA VAL A 90 -5.96 1.16 19.66
C VAL A 90 -5.66 -0.34 19.47
N GLN A 91 -6.37 -1.14 20.28
CA GLN A 91 -6.25 -2.59 20.45
C GLN A 91 -5.97 -3.41 19.18
N THR A 92 -4.82 -4.08 19.16
CA THR A 92 -4.53 -5.23 18.31
C THR A 92 -5.16 -6.50 18.90
N ASN A 93 -6.45 -6.73 18.65
CA ASN A 93 -7.05 -8.05 18.85
C ASN A 93 -6.97 -8.85 17.55
N ILE A 94 -5.81 -9.45 17.27
CA ILE A 94 -5.71 -10.53 16.30
C ILE A 94 -5.60 -11.83 17.11
N ASN A 95 -6.74 -12.50 17.28
CA ASN A 95 -6.81 -13.78 17.97
C ASN A 95 -6.56 -14.91 16.96
N ILE A 96 -5.32 -15.36 16.82
CA ILE A 96 -4.99 -16.54 16.02
C ILE A 96 -5.21 -17.77 16.91
N ASN A 97 -6.43 -18.31 16.87
CA ASN A 97 -6.73 -19.59 17.50
C ASN A 97 -6.15 -20.73 16.63
N THR A 98 -4.92 -21.12 16.92
CA THR A 98 -4.40 -22.44 16.52
C THR A 98 -4.90 -23.49 17.50
N SER A 99 -5.89 -24.28 17.11
CA SER A 99 -6.22 -25.54 17.78
C SER A 99 -6.66 -26.58 16.77
N SER A 100 -5.73 -27.44 16.43
CA SER A 100 -5.94 -28.78 15.89
C SER A 100 -6.90 -29.59 16.77
N SER A 101 -7.97 -30.17 16.21
CA SER A 101 -8.61 -31.44 16.61
C SER A 101 -9.87 -31.74 15.77
N SER A 102 -9.75 -32.77 14.92
CA SER A 102 -10.70 -33.85 14.56
C SER A 102 -12.22 -33.74 14.85
N SER A 103 -13.08 -33.92 13.83
CA SER A 103 -14.08 -35.02 13.71
C SER A 103 -15.11 -34.84 12.57
N GLU A 104 -15.18 -35.89 11.75
CA GLU A 104 -16.22 -36.50 10.89
C GLU A 104 -17.64 -35.90 10.64
N LEU A 105 -17.99 -35.96 9.33
CA LEU A 105 -19.26 -36.33 8.63
C LEU A 105 -20.55 -35.50 8.78
N ASP A 106 -21.06 -34.93 7.66
CA ASP A 106 -22.24 -35.40 6.89
C ASP A 106 -22.82 -34.31 5.93
N GLY A 107 -23.35 -34.73 4.78
CA GLY A 107 -24.43 -34.06 4.03
C GLY A 107 -24.08 -32.95 3.02
N GLY A 108 -24.27 -33.23 1.72
CA GLY A 108 -23.95 -32.32 0.60
C GLY A 108 -24.93 -31.16 0.31
N GLY A 109 -24.51 -30.31 -0.63
CA GLY A 109 -25.33 -29.27 -1.28
C GLY A 109 -24.51 -28.10 -1.83
N ASP A 110 -24.42 -28.00 -3.15
CA ASP A 110 -23.79 -26.91 -3.91
C ASP A 110 -24.48 -25.53 -3.73
N VAL A 111 -23.77 -24.47 -4.17
CA VAL A 111 -24.27 -23.22 -4.80
C VAL A 111 -24.22 -21.91 -3.98
N PHE A 112 -23.23 -21.06 -4.36
CA PHE A 112 -23.18 -19.58 -4.41
C PHE A 112 -23.58 -18.69 -3.21
N ASP A 113 -22.52 -18.09 -2.63
CA ASP A 113 -22.27 -16.67 -2.32
C ASP A 113 -23.44 -15.70 -2.04
N GLN A 114 -23.51 -15.16 -0.81
CA GLN A 114 -24.47 -14.07 -0.51
C GLN A 114 -24.11 -13.08 0.63
N HIS A 115 -22.87 -12.94 1.10
CA HIS A 115 -22.63 -12.08 2.29
C HIS A 115 -21.51 -11.02 2.29
N LEU A 116 -20.66 -10.85 1.27
CA LEU A 116 -19.52 -9.91 1.41
C LEU A 116 -19.31 -8.86 0.31
N ILE A 117 -20.34 -8.49 -0.45
CA ILE A 117 -20.31 -7.28 -1.32
C ILE A 117 -21.49 -6.34 -1.02
N ARG A 118 -21.95 -6.27 0.24
CA ARG A 118 -23.02 -5.33 0.65
C ARG A 118 -22.52 -3.99 1.19
N ARG A 119 -21.19 -3.76 1.28
CA ARG A 119 -20.62 -2.47 1.73
C ARG A 119 -20.37 -1.46 0.61
N ARG A 120 -20.92 -1.64 -0.59
CA ARG A 120 -20.78 -0.66 -1.69
C ARG A 120 -22.03 0.21 -1.96
N ASN A 121 -23.13 0.02 -1.23
CA ASN A 121 -24.37 0.78 -1.44
C ASN A 121 -24.69 1.85 -0.36
N SER A 122 -23.73 2.28 0.46
CA SER A 122 -23.97 3.43 1.37
C SER A 122 -23.72 4.80 0.71
N VAL A 123 -23.57 4.87 -0.61
CA VAL A 123 -23.36 6.13 -1.36
C VAL A 123 -24.69 6.76 -1.83
N PHE A 124 -25.85 6.16 -1.56
CA PHE A 124 -27.14 6.60 -2.14
C PHE A 124 -28.25 6.98 -1.14
N ASN A 125 -27.95 7.49 0.05
CA ASN A 125 -28.99 8.01 0.96
C ASN A 125 -28.54 9.26 1.70
N ASN A 126 -28.49 10.40 0.99
CA ASN A 126 -28.65 11.73 1.60
C ASN A 126 -29.25 12.71 0.59
N GLU A 127 -30.35 12.32 -0.04
CA GLU A 127 -31.29 13.25 -0.66
C GLU A 127 -32.70 12.97 -0.14
N SER A 128 -33.38 14.03 0.27
CA SER A 128 -34.81 14.19 0.56
C SER A 128 -35.38 13.73 1.91
N ARG A 129 -35.76 14.74 2.72
CA ARG A 129 -37.01 14.92 3.53
C ARG A 129 -36.75 16.10 4.50
N HIS A 130 -37.48 17.21 4.52
CA HIS A 130 -38.93 17.34 4.55
C HIS A 130 -39.38 18.72 4.05
N ASP A 131 -40.32 18.73 3.10
CA ASP A 131 -41.40 19.72 3.05
C ASP A 131 -42.45 19.34 4.11
N SER A 132 -42.88 20.33 4.90
CA SER A 132 -44.23 20.53 5.47
C SER A 132 -44.30 21.93 6.07
#